data_AF-A0A8T1S1Y6-F1
#
_entry.id   AF-A0A8T1S1Y6-F1
#
_cell.length_a   1.000
_cell.length_b   1.000
_cell.length_c   1.000
_cell.angle_alpha   90.00
_cell.angle_beta   90.00
_cell.angle_gamma   90.00
#
_symmetry.space_group_name_H-M   'P 1'
#
loop_
_entity.id
_entity.type
_entity.pdbx_description
1 polymer ?
#
loop_
_entity_poly.entity_id
_entity_poly.type
_entity_poly.pdbx_seq_one_letter_code
_entity_poly.pdbx_strand_id
1 'polypeptide(L)'
;MGWQLMDWWRELVTCLTWMWGRCSWMTLWAPTPTITRRRRSANTSAASALPSSKTCWPHLLDGMLTYSVYWGLLQMQLILHYDETYREVKYSNMGLQDIDSKMLMGINVTPIVALLYTPVLIRFFGTKWTMFLAVGIYALFVSTNYWERYYTLVPSAVAIGVAIVPLWASMGNYVTRMAQKYYEYMNYKEDHVQEQQRAPRGAYNTYIIAFQSLFYGCFHLSFVCAQMPMLFFLNSYLYDLNHTLCNVKNCGTLSKAAPRLQDATVRRALPRSNHRIIVESVLMGTAFFSMLMVLILCGSAYRPTEEIDLRSIGWGNIFQLPFKHMRDYRLRHLFPFFIYSGFEVLFVCTGFSLNYGVCAIGLEKLAYIIMAYGFSAAACSSLALSMLRLPRQAPLLAGAAAHAILLIGLFCWAPQPRDQAQAPLLYLVAALWGLGSALNKTSLSTLLGMLYQDKERQDFVFTIYHWWQALAIFVVYLWSGLPMKAKLSIMLLTLVASVLSYLWMEHKLARHVLYRVPKIPKPRHKVRGYRYLEAENSDETGSEGESEQDSDGSQEEQAGPGGQRHKPKCAYEQALGEEDGENVG
;
A
#
# COMPACT_ATOMS: atom_id res chain seq x y z
N MET A 1 5.07 -13.17 31.47
CA MET A 1 4.50 -13.26 30.11
C MET A 1 3.53 -12.11 29.80
N GLY A 2 2.35 -12.01 30.43
CA GLY A 2 1.41 -10.89 30.18
C GLY A 2 1.98 -9.50 30.53
N TRP A 3 2.70 -9.39 31.65
CA TRP A 3 3.37 -8.16 32.07
C TRP A 3 4.52 -7.75 31.13
N GLN A 4 5.36 -8.70 30.69
CA GLN A 4 6.45 -8.41 29.73
C GLN A 4 5.93 -7.99 28.35
N LEU A 5 4.81 -8.55 27.90
CA LEU A 5 4.17 -8.14 26.65
C LEU A 5 3.53 -6.76 26.77
N MET A 6 2.94 -6.43 27.93
CA MET A 6 2.42 -5.10 28.23
C MET A 6 3.51 -4.05 28.43
N ASP A 7 4.63 -4.39 29.06
CA ASP A 7 5.78 -3.51 29.25
C ASP A 7 6.48 -3.24 27.92
N TRP A 8 6.58 -4.25 27.05
CA TRP A 8 7.03 -4.04 25.68
C TRP A 8 6.02 -3.23 24.86
N TRP A 9 4.72 -3.44 25.03
CA TRP A 9 3.69 -2.59 24.40
C TRP A 9 3.79 -1.15 24.90
N ARG A 10 4.06 -0.97 26.19
CA ARG A 10 4.33 0.33 26.79
C ARG A 10 5.60 0.92 26.18
N GLU A 11 6.70 0.18 26.04
CA GLU A 11 7.93 0.64 25.40
C GLU A 11 7.78 0.91 23.89
N LEU A 12 7.02 0.11 23.14
CA LEU A 12 6.71 0.34 21.73
C LEU A 12 5.85 1.59 21.59
N VAL A 13 4.80 1.74 22.41
CA VAL A 13 4.00 2.98 22.46
C VAL A 13 4.86 4.15 22.93
N THR A 14 5.83 3.94 23.82
CA THR A 14 6.77 4.98 24.26
C THR A 14 7.74 5.34 23.15
N CYS A 15 8.24 4.37 22.38
CA CYS A 15 9.16 4.58 21.26
C CYS A 15 8.42 5.23 20.08
N LEU A 16 7.18 4.82 19.81
CA LEU A 16 6.28 5.42 18.83
C LEU A 16 5.84 6.82 19.25
N THR A 17 5.55 7.07 20.53
CA THR A 17 5.25 8.42 21.06
C THR A 17 6.50 9.30 21.15
N TRP A 18 7.69 8.71 21.28
CA TRP A 18 8.97 9.42 21.21
C TRP A 18 9.35 9.76 19.75
N MET A 19 9.07 8.86 18.80
CA MET A 19 9.05 9.17 17.36
C MET A 19 7.99 10.24 17.05
N TRP A 20 6.82 10.18 17.68
CA TRP A 20 5.73 11.18 17.57
C TRP A 20 6.17 12.55 18.10
N GLY A 21 6.94 12.61 19.19
CA GLY A 21 7.49 13.82 19.77
C GLY A 21 8.70 14.39 19.03
N ARG A 22 9.47 13.55 18.32
CA ARG A 22 10.64 13.96 17.52
C ARG A 22 10.37 14.13 16.03
N CYS A 23 9.18 13.81 15.49
CA CYS A 23 8.82 14.12 14.10
C CYS A 23 8.70 15.62 13.76
N SER A 24 9.32 16.51 14.55
CA SER A 24 9.76 17.84 14.14
C SER A 24 10.95 17.79 13.15
N TRP A 25 11.34 16.63 12.62
CA TRP A 25 12.29 16.55 11.50
C TRP A 25 11.73 17.08 10.17
N MET A 26 10.40 17.18 10.03
CA MET A 26 9.80 17.89 8.89
C MET A 26 10.16 19.38 8.89
N THR A 27 10.47 19.99 10.04
CA THR A 27 11.02 21.37 10.08
C THR A 27 12.49 21.48 9.69
N LEU A 28 13.26 20.38 9.69
CA LEU A 28 14.65 20.38 9.19
C LEU A 28 14.73 20.28 7.66
N TRP A 29 13.66 19.79 7.02
CA TRP A 29 13.60 19.56 5.57
C TRP A 29 12.54 20.40 4.85
N ALA A 30 11.74 21.17 5.60
CA ALA A 30 11.01 22.29 5.02
C ALA A 30 12.05 23.33 4.55
N PRO A 31 11.99 23.80 3.29
CA PRO A 31 12.81 24.94 2.89
C PRO A 31 12.54 26.08 3.88
N THR A 32 13.59 26.61 4.49
CA THR A 32 13.51 27.81 5.32
C THR A 32 12.81 28.90 4.52
N PRO A 33 11.61 29.37 4.93
CA PRO A 33 11.04 30.54 4.31
C PRO A 33 11.97 31.70 4.64
N THR A 34 12.42 32.42 3.62
CA THR A 34 13.09 33.71 3.77
C THR A 34 12.14 34.64 4.51
N ILE A 35 12.36 34.78 5.82
CA ILE A 35 11.54 35.58 6.72
C ILE A 35 11.70 37.06 6.34
N THR A 36 10.75 37.61 5.58
CA THR A 36 10.42 39.03 5.64
C THR A 36 9.37 39.22 6.72
N ARG A 37 9.79 39.92 7.78
CA ARG A 37 9.04 40.16 9.02
C ARG A 37 7.85 41.08 8.76
N ARG A 38 6.60 40.58 8.77
CA ARG A 38 5.40 41.42 8.91
C ARG A 38 4.38 40.83 9.90
N ARG A 39 3.78 41.75 10.68
CA ARG A 39 3.05 41.57 11.95
C ARG A 39 1.89 40.56 11.88
N ARG A 40 1.80 39.72 12.91
CA ARG A 40 0.59 38.95 13.27
C ARG A 40 -0.46 39.90 13.88
N SER A 41 -1.68 39.92 13.36
CA SER A 41 -2.87 40.24 14.16
C SER A 41 -3.80 39.02 14.17
N ALA A 42 -4.31 38.72 15.35
CA ALA A 42 -5.22 37.61 15.61
C ALA A 42 -6.61 37.91 15.05
N ASN A 43 -7.27 36.90 14.47
CA ASN A 43 -8.71 36.76 14.53
C ASN A 43 -9.08 35.28 14.57
N THR A 44 -9.80 34.91 15.62
CA THR A 44 -10.22 33.58 16.04
C THR A 44 -11.71 33.42 15.74
N SER A 45 -12.06 32.74 14.65
CA SER A 45 -13.44 32.27 14.38
C SER A 45 -13.54 31.40 13.12
N ALA A 46 -12.68 30.39 12.97
CA ALA A 46 -12.82 29.33 11.94
C ALA A 46 -12.18 28.01 12.39
N ALA A 47 -12.34 27.65 13.67
CA ALA A 47 -11.61 26.55 14.31
C ALA A 47 -12.31 25.18 14.27
N SER A 48 -13.40 24.99 13.52
CA SER A 48 -14.20 23.75 13.58
C SER A 48 -13.93 22.71 12.48
N ALA A 49 -12.97 22.92 11.59
CA ALA A 49 -12.60 21.92 10.58
C ALA A 49 -11.09 21.90 10.28
N LEU A 50 -10.26 21.69 11.30
CA LEU A 50 -8.82 21.48 11.14
C LEU A 50 -8.51 20.02 10.73
N PRO A 51 -7.76 19.76 9.64
CA PRO A 51 -6.84 18.64 9.63
C PRO A 51 -5.60 19.08 10.42
N SER A 52 -5.69 19.06 11.75
CA SER A 52 -4.48 19.24 12.57
C SER A 52 -3.49 18.12 12.22
N SER A 53 -2.18 18.34 12.37
CA SER A 53 -1.18 17.28 12.13
C SER A 53 -1.56 15.97 12.85
N LYS A 54 -2.27 16.06 13.98
CA LYS A 54 -2.83 14.94 14.77
C LYS A 54 -3.82 14.03 14.02
N THR A 55 -4.44 14.48 12.93
CA THR A 55 -5.42 13.69 12.14
C THR A 55 -4.76 12.80 11.07
N CYS A 56 -3.50 13.03 10.72
CA CYS A 56 -2.82 12.30 9.64
C CYS A 56 -2.10 11.03 10.13
N TRP A 57 -1.60 11.04 11.37
CA TRP A 57 -0.79 9.95 11.96
C TRP A 57 -1.52 8.64 12.28
N PRO A 58 -2.78 8.66 12.74
CA PRO A 58 -3.44 7.45 13.26
C PRO A 58 -3.59 6.31 12.25
N HIS A 59 -3.71 6.63 10.97
CA HIS A 59 -3.81 5.67 9.87
C HIS A 59 -2.55 4.88 9.60
N LEU A 60 -1.40 5.52 9.78
CA LEU A 60 -0.09 4.88 9.61
C LEU A 60 0.08 3.78 10.66
N LEU A 61 -0.42 4.04 11.87
CA LEU A 61 -0.39 3.10 12.99
C LEU A 61 -1.38 1.95 12.79
N ASP A 62 -2.60 2.23 12.32
CA ASP A 62 -3.61 1.20 12.07
C ASP A 62 -3.16 0.18 11.01
N GLY A 63 -2.68 0.66 9.86
CA GLY A 63 -2.21 -0.23 8.80
C GLY A 63 -1.07 -1.13 9.28
N MET A 64 -0.16 -0.58 10.11
CA MET A 64 0.91 -1.34 10.76
C MET A 64 0.37 -2.41 11.73
N LEU A 65 -0.53 -2.04 12.63
CA LEU A 65 -1.09 -2.95 13.64
C LEU A 65 -1.87 -4.08 12.97
N THR A 66 -2.79 -3.78 12.06
CA THR A 66 -3.59 -4.79 11.35
C THR A 66 -2.71 -5.78 10.58
N TYR A 67 -1.71 -5.29 9.84
CA TYR A 67 -0.78 -6.15 9.11
C TYR A 67 0.08 -7.01 10.04
N SER A 68 0.54 -6.45 11.17
CA SER A 68 1.33 -7.19 12.14
C SER A 68 0.55 -8.37 12.75
N VAL A 69 -0.71 -8.14 13.10
CA VAL A 69 -1.58 -9.17 13.67
C VAL A 69 -1.86 -10.26 12.64
N TYR A 70 -2.17 -9.87 11.41
CA TYR A 70 -2.43 -10.81 10.32
C TYR A 70 -1.23 -11.73 10.05
N TRP A 71 -0.03 -11.15 9.84
CA TRP A 71 1.17 -11.95 9.57
C TRP A 71 1.60 -12.78 10.77
N GLY A 72 1.53 -12.24 11.98
CA GLY A 72 1.90 -12.95 13.21
C GLY A 72 0.99 -14.15 13.46
N LEU A 73 -0.33 -13.98 13.27
CA LEU A 73 -1.29 -15.06 13.39
C LEU A 73 -1.06 -16.13 12.30
N LEU A 74 -0.93 -15.71 11.04
CA LEU A 74 -0.74 -16.62 9.91
C LEU A 74 0.55 -17.45 10.06
N GLN A 75 1.65 -16.82 10.48
CA GLN A 75 2.90 -17.52 10.77
C GLN A 75 2.75 -18.47 11.95
N MET A 76 2.10 -18.04 13.04
CA MET A 76 1.86 -18.90 14.20
C MET A 76 1.07 -20.14 13.80
N GLN A 77 -0.03 -19.99 13.05
CA GLN A 77 -0.86 -21.11 12.62
C GLN A 77 -0.11 -22.07 11.70
N LEU A 78 0.59 -21.56 10.69
CA LEU A 78 1.36 -22.41 9.77
C LEU A 78 2.42 -23.24 10.50
N ILE A 79 3.08 -22.67 11.51
CA ILE A 79 4.07 -23.42 12.31
C ILE A 79 3.36 -24.41 13.25
N LEU A 80 2.23 -24.03 13.86
CA LEU A 80 1.49 -24.90 14.78
C LEU A 80 0.91 -26.14 14.05
N HIS A 81 0.44 -25.96 12.81
CA HIS A 81 -0.18 -27.02 12.00
C HIS A 81 0.83 -27.90 11.26
N TYR A 82 2.08 -27.46 11.18
CA TYR A 82 3.15 -28.23 10.55
C TYR A 82 3.48 -29.52 11.32
N ASP A 83 3.41 -29.49 12.64
CA ASP A 83 3.82 -30.62 13.49
C ASP A 83 2.68 -31.62 13.76
N GLU A 84 2.98 -32.90 13.51
CA GLU A 84 2.01 -33.99 13.48
C GLU A 84 1.39 -34.27 14.84
N THR A 85 2.16 -34.14 15.93
CA THR A 85 1.67 -34.41 17.30
C THR A 85 0.48 -33.53 17.66
N TYR A 86 0.52 -32.26 17.28
CA TYR A 86 -0.57 -31.32 17.52
C TYR A 86 -1.77 -31.58 16.62
N ARG A 87 -1.52 -31.95 15.35
CA ARG A 87 -2.57 -32.30 14.40
C ARG A 87 -3.36 -33.52 14.90
N GLU A 88 -2.66 -34.56 15.33
CA GLU A 88 -3.28 -35.82 15.77
C GLU A 88 -3.94 -35.69 17.16
N VAL A 89 -3.28 -35.06 18.13
CA VAL A 89 -3.81 -34.98 19.51
C VAL A 89 -4.98 -34.00 19.61
N LYS A 90 -4.90 -32.83 18.96
CA LYS A 90 -5.94 -31.78 19.09
C LYS A 90 -7.04 -31.90 18.06
N TYR A 91 -6.69 -32.29 16.82
CA TYR A 91 -7.64 -32.32 15.70
C TYR A 91 -7.94 -33.73 15.18
N SER A 92 -7.18 -34.75 15.60
CA SER A 92 -7.38 -36.16 15.26
C SER A 92 -7.65 -36.32 13.75
N ASN A 93 -8.87 -36.71 13.36
CA ASN A 93 -9.26 -37.00 11.99
C ASN A 93 -9.71 -35.78 11.16
N MET A 94 -9.57 -34.54 11.64
CA MET A 94 -10.15 -33.35 10.97
C MET A 94 -9.41 -32.84 9.72
N GLY A 95 -8.49 -33.60 9.12
CA GLY A 95 -7.91 -33.24 7.82
C GLY A 95 -7.27 -31.85 7.75
N LEU A 96 -6.54 -31.43 8.80
CA LEU A 96 -6.05 -30.05 8.97
C LEU A 96 -5.21 -29.52 7.80
N GLN A 97 -4.45 -30.39 7.14
CA GLN A 97 -3.67 -30.04 5.93
C GLN A 97 -4.57 -29.59 4.78
N ASP A 98 -5.75 -30.19 4.61
CA ASP A 98 -6.72 -29.78 3.60
C ASP A 98 -7.34 -28.42 3.97
N ILE A 99 -7.59 -28.18 5.26
CA ILE A 99 -8.08 -26.89 5.76
C ILE A 99 -7.06 -25.77 5.48
N ASP A 100 -5.78 -25.98 5.81
CA ASP A 100 -4.73 -24.99 5.57
C ASP A 100 -4.49 -24.74 4.07
N SER A 101 -4.50 -25.81 3.27
CA SER A 101 -4.38 -25.71 1.81
C SER A 101 -5.52 -24.87 1.22
N LYS A 102 -6.76 -25.12 1.66
CA LYS A 102 -7.94 -24.37 1.21
C LYS A 102 -7.97 -22.94 1.76
N MET A 103 -7.51 -22.71 2.98
CA MET A 103 -7.31 -21.37 3.54
C MET A 103 -6.32 -20.57 2.67
N LEU A 104 -5.15 -21.13 2.40
CA LEU A 104 -4.11 -20.49 1.59
C LEU A 104 -4.57 -20.28 0.13
N MET A 105 -5.30 -21.24 -0.43
CA MET A 105 -5.96 -21.10 -1.74
C MET A 105 -6.97 -19.95 -1.72
N GLY A 106 -7.82 -19.86 -0.70
CA GLY A 106 -8.79 -18.78 -0.54
C GLY A 106 -8.13 -17.40 -0.50
N ILE A 107 -7.06 -17.25 0.28
CA ILE A 107 -6.31 -15.98 0.42
C ILE A 107 -5.63 -15.59 -0.90
N ASN A 108 -5.07 -16.54 -1.65
CA ASN A 108 -4.25 -16.24 -2.84
C ASN A 108 -5.04 -16.20 -4.15
N VAL A 109 -6.15 -16.94 -4.28
CA VAL A 109 -6.94 -17.03 -5.53
C VAL A 109 -7.97 -15.90 -5.62
N THR A 110 -8.61 -15.55 -4.51
CA THR A 110 -9.69 -14.55 -4.51
C THR A 110 -9.26 -13.14 -4.94
N PRO A 111 -8.01 -12.67 -4.71
CA PRO A 111 -7.54 -11.38 -5.23
C PRO A 111 -7.54 -11.27 -6.76
N ILE A 112 -7.58 -12.39 -7.50
CA ILE A 112 -7.57 -12.38 -8.97
C ILE A 112 -8.82 -11.66 -9.51
N VAL A 113 -9.98 -11.87 -8.88
CA VAL A 113 -11.24 -11.19 -9.23
C VAL A 113 -11.35 -9.79 -8.60
N ALA A 114 -10.36 -9.37 -7.80
CA ALA A 114 -10.41 -8.08 -7.10
C ALA A 114 -10.50 -6.87 -8.00
N LEU A 115 -9.90 -6.91 -9.19
CA LEU A 115 -9.96 -5.80 -10.14
C LEU A 115 -11.40 -5.46 -10.56
N LEU A 116 -12.30 -6.46 -10.56
CA LEU A 116 -13.67 -6.32 -11.04
C LEU A 116 -14.53 -5.51 -10.06
N TYR A 117 -14.39 -5.74 -8.75
CA TYR A 117 -15.22 -5.10 -7.73
C TYR A 117 -14.52 -3.98 -6.96
N THR A 118 -13.18 -3.97 -6.87
CA THR A 118 -12.44 -2.99 -6.04
C THR A 118 -12.76 -1.52 -6.40
N PRO A 119 -12.73 -1.10 -7.68
CA PRO A 119 -13.01 0.29 -8.04
C PRO A 119 -14.46 0.70 -7.73
N VAL A 120 -15.39 -0.25 -7.86
CA VAL A 120 -16.81 -0.06 -7.55
C VAL A 120 -16.99 0.08 -6.04
N LEU A 121 -16.35 -0.78 -5.26
CA LEU A 121 -16.41 -0.80 -3.80
C LEU A 121 -15.84 0.49 -3.21
N ILE A 122 -14.66 0.92 -3.66
CA ILE A 122 -14.02 2.16 -3.20
C ILE A 122 -14.89 3.39 -3.50
N ARG A 123 -15.54 3.45 -4.67
CA ARG A 123 -16.42 4.58 -5.04
C ARG A 123 -17.80 4.53 -4.41
N PHE A 124 -18.29 3.34 -4.03
CA PHE A 124 -19.60 3.19 -3.40
C PHE A 124 -19.56 3.51 -1.91
N PHE A 125 -18.60 2.92 -1.19
CA PHE A 125 -18.44 3.15 0.25
C PHE A 125 -17.62 4.39 0.57
N GLY A 126 -16.74 4.83 -0.34
CA GLY A 126 -15.72 5.84 -0.07
C GLY A 126 -14.44 5.20 0.48
N THR A 127 -13.34 5.94 0.41
CA THR A 127 -12.01 5.45 0.80
C THR A 127 -11.90 5.11 2.29
N LYS A 128 -12.42 5.98 3.18
CA LYS A 128 -12.43 5.76 4.63
C LYS A 128 -13.19 4.47 5.01
N TRP A 129 -14.42 4.33 4.52
CA TRP A 129 -15.27 3.19 4.88
C TRP A 129 -14.77 1.88 4.28
N THR A 130 -14.16 1.92 3.09
CA THR A 130 -13.50 0.75 2.51
C THR A 130 -12.33 0.27 3.39
N MET A 131 -11.51 1.19 3.91
CA MET A 131 -10.44 0.85 4.85
C MET A 131 -11.02 0.22 6.14
N PHE A 132 -12.04 0.84 6.73
CA PHE A 132 -12.69 0.33 7.95
C PHE A 132 -13.29 -1.07 7.74
N LEU A 133 -14.02 -1.28 6.64
CA LEU A 133 -14.61 -2.58 6.30
C LEU A 133 -13.53 -3.65 6.11
N ALA A 134 -12.44 -3.30 5.42
CA ALA A 134 -11.34 -4.22 5.20
C ALA A 134 -10.64 -4.59 6.51
N VAL A 135 -10.28 -3.63 7.37
CA VAL A 135 -9.70 -3.89 8.70
C VAL A 135 -10.66 -4.73 9.57
N GLY A 136 -11.97 -4.49 9.48
CA GLY A 136 -12.98 -5.33 10.11
C GLY A 136 -12.97 -6.78 9.63
N ILE A 137 -12.76 -7.02 8.33
CA ILE A 137 -12.59 -8.37 7.77
C ILE A 137 -11.30 -9.04 8.30
N TYR A 138 -10.20 -8.30 8.43
CA TYR A 138 -8.99 -8.80 9.07
C TYR A 138 -9.23 -9.19 10.54
N ALA A 139 -9.96 -8.36 11.30
CA ALA A 139 -10.34 -8.68 12.68
C ALA A 139 -11.26 -9.91 12.76
N LEU A 140 -12.21 -10.05 11.83
CA LEU A 140 -13.07 -11.23 11.71
C LEU A 140 -12.26 -12.50 11.46
N PHE A 141 -11.24 -12.45 10.60
CA PHE A 141 -10.35 -13.58 10.39
C PHE A 141 -9.64 -13.98 11.68
N VAL A 142 -9.07 -13.01 12.43
CA VAL A 142 -8.46 -13.26 13.74
C VAL A 142 -9.48 -13.91 14.70
N SER A 143 -10.75 -13.49 14.66
CA SER A 143 -11.82 -14.06 15.48
C SER A 143 -12.13 -15.52 15.13
N THR A 144 -12.24 -15.82 13.84
CA THR A 144 -12.52 -17.19 13.38
C THR A 144 -11.40 -18.19 13.72
N ASN A 145 -10.20 -17.70 14.04
CA ASN A 145 -9.08 -18.55 14.47
C ASN A 145 -9.23 -19.09 15.91
N TYR A 146 -10.12 -18.54 16.74
CA TYR A 146 -10.42 -19.18 18.04
C TYR A 146 -11.03 -20.57 17.88
N TRP A 147 -11.86 -20.74 16.84
CA TRP A 147 -12.53 -21.99 16.52
C TRP A 147 -12.24 -22.37 15.07
N GLU A 148 -11.07 -22.94 14.86
CA GLU A 148 -10.58 -23.43 13.56
C GLU A 148 -11.41 -24.61 13.07
N ARG A 149 -12.47 -24.32 12.33
CA ARG A 149 -13.25 -25.30 11.59
C ARG A 149 -13.33 -24.90 10.13
N TYR A 150 -13.56 -25.89 9.29
CA TYR A 150 -13.70 -25.70 7.85
C TYR A 150 -14.68 -24.59 7.49
N TYR A 151 -15.88 -24.59 8.09
CA TYR A 151 -16.96 -23.66 7.79
C TYR A 151 -16.75 -22.25 8.37
N THR A 152 -15.79 -22.04 9.27
CA THR A 152 -15.45 -20.71 9.80
C THR A 152 -14.22 -20.13 9.14
N LEU A 153 -13.16 -20.94 9.00
CA LEU A 153 -11.85 -20.49 8.54
C LEU A 153 -11.77 -20.29 7.02
N VAL A 154 -12.40 -21.16 6.22
CA VAL A 154 -12.35 -21.03 4.76
C VAL A 154 -13.12 -19.79 4.29
N PRO A 155 -14.34 -19.50 4.78
CA PRO A 155 -15.04 -18.27 4.41
C PRO A 155 -14.32 -16.99 4.85
N SER A 156 -13.69 -16.98 6.04
CA SER A 156 -12.93 -15.82 6.49
C SER A 156 -11.65 -15.61 5.67
N ALA A 157 -11.00 -16.68 5.24
CA ALA A 157 -9.85 -16.64 4.33
C ALA A 157 -10.22 -16.08 2.95
N VAL A 158 -11.36 -16.50 2.40
CA VAL A 158 -11.92 -15.93 1.16
C VAL A 158 -12.26 -14.45 1.36
N ALA A 159 -12.84 -14.07 2.50
CA ALA A 159 -13.12 -12.67 2.81
C ALA A 159 -11.85 -11.81 2.87
N ILE A 160 -10.76 -12.33 3.46
CA ILE A 160 -9.46 -11.64 3.47
C ILE A 160 -8.95 -11.40 2.04
N GLY A 161 -8.94 -12.43 1.20
CA GLY A 161 -8.42 -12.24 -0.15
C GLY A 161 -9.34 -11.36 -1.01
N VAL A 162 -10.63 -11.24 -0.67
CA VAL A 162 -11.51 -10.21 -1.22
C VAL A 162 -11.12 -8.81 -0.74
N ALA A 163 -10.70 -8.65 0.51
CA ALA A 163 -10.41 -7.36 1.14
C ALA A 163 -8.99 -6.85 0.93
N ILE A 164 -8.00 -7.73 0.66
CA ILE A 164 -6.58 -7.37 0.63
C ILE A 164 -6.25 -6.29 -0.42
N VAL A 165 -6.75 -6.44 -1.65
CA VAL A 165 -6.49 -5.47 -2.74
C VAL A 165 -7.23 -4.15 -2.49
N PRO A 166 -8.54 -4.12 -2.15
CA PRO A 166 -9.22 -2.89 -1.76
C PRO A 166 -8.57 -2.15 -0.59
N LEU A 167 -8.08 -2.87 0.43
CA LEU A 167 -7.40 -2.26 1.58
C LEU A 167 -6.19 -1.46 1.11
N TRP A 168 -5.29 -2.10 0.35
CA TRP A 168 -4.09 -1.45 -0.14
C TRP A 168 -4.38 -0.31 -1.12
N ALA A 169 -5.33 -0.51 -2.04
CA ALA A 169 -5.72 0.50 -3.00
C ALA A 169 -6.32 1.74 -2.32
N SER A 170 -7.18 1.55 -1.33
CA SER A 170 -7.77 2.66 -0.56
C SER A 170 -6.72 3.34 0.33
N MET A 171 -5.82 2.58 0.95
CA MET A 171 -4.76 3.12 1.80
C MET A 171 -3.72 3.95 1.01
N GLY A 172 -3.24 3.44 -0.13
CA GLY A 172 -2.30 4.18 -0.99
C GLY A 172 -2.92 5.46 -1.57
N ASN A 173 -4.20 5.40 -1.95
CA ASN A 173 -4.96 6.55 -2.37
C ASN A 173 -5.14 7.56 -1.22
N TYR A 174 -5.57 7.11 -0.04
CA TYR A 174 -5.78 7.94 1.13
C TYR A 174 -4.50 8.73 1.52
N VAL A 175 -3.35 8.06 1.58
CA VAL A 175 -2.06 8.69 1.90
C VAL A 175 -1.69 9.75 0.87
N THR A 176 -1.85 9.44 -0.43
CA THR A 176 -1.55 10.40 -1.50
C THR A 176 -2.50 11.60 -1.46
N ARG A 177 -3.78 11.38 -1.11
CA ARG A 177 -4.76 12.46 -0.97
C ARG A 177 -4.50 13.36 0.20
N MET A 178 -4.14 12.79 1.35
CA MET A 178 -3.78 13.61 2.49
C MET A 178 -2.55 14.45 2.22
N ALA A 179 -1.56 13.92 1.49
CA ALA A 179 -0.39 14.70 1.06
C ALA A 179 -0.79 15.88 0.15
N GLN A 180 -1.69 15.65 -0.82
CA GLN A 180 -2.20 16.71 -1.70
C GLN A 180 -2.99 17.78 -0.94
N LYS A 181 -3.91 17.38 -0.05
CA LYS A 181 -4.69 18.31 0.78
C LYS A 181 -3.79 19.12 1.73
N TYR A 182 -2.75 18.48 2.28
CA TYR A 182 -1.80 19.16 3.14
C TYR A 182 -1.04 20.24 2.38
N TYR A 183 -0.61 19.95 1.15
CA TYR A 183 -0.01 20.95 0.26
C TYR A 183 -0.97 22.10 -0.07
N GLU A 184 -2.20 21.79 -0.50
CA GLU A 184 -3.23 22.81 -0.80
C GLU A 184 -3.47 23.73 0.40
N TYR A 185 -3.53 23.16 1.61
CA TYR A 185 -3.75 23.92 2.85
C TYR A 185 -2.56 24.82 3.22
N MET A 186 -1.34 24.31 3.09
CA MET A 186 -0.14 25.10 3.41
C MET A 186 0.01 26.29 2.48
N ASN A 187 -0.23 26.09 1.17
CA ASN A 187 -0.13 27.14 0.18
C ASN A 187 -1.31 28.13 0.24
N TYR A 188 -2.51 27.68 0.64
CA TYR A 188 -3.65 28.57 0.88
C TYR A 188 -3.37 29.63 1.96
N LYS A 189 -2.48 29.33 2.91
CA LYS A 189 -2.11 30.26 3.99
C LYS A 189 -1.07 31.29 3.57
N GLU A 190 -0.33 31.03 2.49
CA GLU A 190 0.71 31.92 1.97
C GLU A 190 0.12 32.93 0.95
N ASP A 191 -0.81 32.50 0.09
CA ASP A 191 -1.36 33.34 -0.98
C ASP A 191 -2.81 33.79 -0.69
N HIS A 192 -2.98 34.91 0.01
CA HIS A 192 -4.31 35.42 0.35
C HIS A 192 -5.11 36.09 -0.79
N VAL A 193 -4.63 36.15 -2.04
CA VAL A 193 -5.33 36.94 -3.10
C VAL A 193 -5.32 36.37 -4.53
N GLN A 194 -4.52 35.36 -4.90
CA GLN A 194 -4.52 34.94 -6.31
C GLN A 194 -5.55 33.83 -6.60
N GLU A 195 -6.33 34.07 -7.66
CA GLU A 195 -7.32 33.18 -8.25
C GLU A 195 -6.85 31.73 -8.20
N GLN A 196 -7.82 30.82 -8.09
CA GLN A 196 -7.69 29.37 -7.98
C GLN A 196 -7.02 28.73 -9.23
N GLN A 197 -5.80 29.16 -9.55
CA GLN A 197 -4.97 28.64 -10.61
C GLN A 197 -4.54 27.23 -10.21
N ARG A 198 -4.69 26.30 -11.15
CA ARG A 198 -4.21 24.92 -11.01
C ARG A 198 -2.76 24.98 -10.52
N ALA A 199 -2.49 24.38 -9.35
CA ALA A 199 -1.15 24.41 -8.78
C ALA A 199 -0.09 23.99 -9.83
N PRO A 200 1.08 24.64 -9.84
CA PRO A 200 2.11 24.39 -10.83
C PRO A 200 2.51 22.91 -10.85
N ARG A 201 2.79 22.38 -12.05
CA ARG A 201 3.13 20.97 -12.27
C ARG A 201 4.33 20.57 -11.40
N GLY A 202 4.09 19.67 -10.45
CA GLY A 202 5.14 19.05 -9.63
C GLY A 202 5.29 19.60 -8.21
N ALA A 203 4.50 20.62 -7.82
CA ALA A 203 4.61 21.19 -6.48
C ALA A 203 4.17 20.25 -5.34
N TYR A 204 3.27 19.30 -5.64
CA TYR A 204 2.85 18.25 -4.69
C TYR A 204 3.93 17.21 -4.38
N ASN A 205 4.98 17.11 -5.22
CA ASN A 205 5.92 15.98 -5.19
C ASN A 205 6.64 15.87 -3.85
N THR A 206 7.08 16.99 -3.27
CA THR A 206 7.81 17.03 -1.99
C THR A 206 7.01 16.42 -0.85
N TYR A 207 5.74 16.79 -0.72
CA TYR A 207 4.86 16.28 0.33
C TYR A 207 4.49 14.82 0.09
N ILE A 208 4.24 14.42 -1.16
CA ILE A 208 3.97 13.01 -1.50
C ILE A 208 5.16 12.13 -1.11
N ILE A 209 6.40 12.53 -1.45
CA ILE A 209 7.62 11.79 -1.09
C ILE A 209 7.72 11.60 0.44
N ALA A 210 7.54 12.68 1.21
CA ALA A 210 7.66 12.63 2.67
C ALA A 210 6.60 11.73 3.32
N PHE A 211 5.33 11.87 2.91
CA PHE A 211 4.23 11.07 3.45
C PHE A 211 4.35 9.59 3.08
N GLN A 212 4.75 9.27 1.84
CA GLN A 212 4.94 7.89 1.39
C GLN A 212 6.13 7.23 2.10
N SER A 213 7.26 7.93 2.26
CA SER A 213 8.42 7.44 3.00
C SER A 213 8.08 7.08 4.45
N LEU A 214 7.31 7.95 5.12
CA LEU A 214 6.84 7.70 6.48
C LEU A 214 5.89 6.49 6.54
N PHE A 215 4.94 6.41 5.61
CA PHE A 215 3.99 5.30 5.52
C PHE A 215 4.67 3.95 5.37
N TYR A 216 5.62 3.83 4.45
CA TYR A 216 6.36 2.58 4.28
C TYR A 216 7.30 2.29 5.45
N GLY A 217 7.86 3.31 6.12
CA GLY A 217 8.61 3.13 7.35
C GLY A 217 7.80 2.43 8.45
N CYS A 218 6.57 2.91 8.71
CA CYS A 218 5.64 2.29 9.64
C CYS A 218 5.20 0.89 9.17
N PHE A 219 4.92 0.73 7.87
CA PHE A 219 4.55 -0.58 7.32
C PHE A 219 5.66 -1.62 7.49
N HIS A 220 6.92 -1.28 7.26
CA HIS A 220 8.03 -2.20 7.44
C HIS A 220 8.25 -2.58 8.92
N LEU A 221 7.98 -1.65 9.85
CA LEU A 221 7.97 -1.95 11.29
C LEU A 221 6.89 -2.97 11.68
N SER A 222 5.80 -3.09 10.90
CA SER A 222 4.78 -4.12 11.12
C SER A 222 5.33 -5.55 11.03
N PHE A 223 6.35 -5.78 10.19
CA PHE A 223 7.02 -7.10 10.09
C PHE A 223 7.77 -7.45 11.37
N VAL A 224 8.31 -6.46 12.07
CA VAL A 224 8.95 -6.66 13.38
C VAL A 224 7.89 -7.02 14.42
N CYS A 225 6.80 -6.25 14.45
CA CYS A 225 5.68 -6.49 15.38
C CYS A 225 5.01 -7.86 15.14
N ALA A 226 4.95 -8.31 13.89
CA ALA A 226 4.40 -9.62 13.52
C ALA A 226 5.16 -10.80 14.13
N GLN A 227 6.45 -10.63 14.47
CA GLN A 227 7.26 -11.70 15.05
C GLN A 227 7.08 -11.84 16.57
N MET A 228 6.36 -10.94 17.24
CA MET A 228 6.21 -10.96 18.70
C MET A 228 5.55 -12.25 19.23
N PRO A 229 4.47 -12.78 18.62
CA PRO A 229 3.92 -14.08 19.03
C PRO A 229 4.93 -15.22 18.87
N MET A 230 5.74 -15.19 17.81
CA MET A 230 6.76 -16.22 17.58
C MET A 230 7.84 -16.18 18.66
N LEU A 231 8.34 -14.99 19.03
CA LEU A 231 9.43 -14.81 19.99
C LEU A 231 9.04 -15.13 21.43
N PHE A 232 7.91 -14.58 21.88
CA PHE A 232 7.51 -14.68 23.29
C PHE A 232 6.79 -15.97 23.63
N PHE A 233 6.06 -16.55 22.67
CA PHE A 233 5.30 -17.77 22.89
C PHE A 233 6.00 -18.96 22.24
N LEU A 234 6.13 -18.97 20.92
CA LEU A 234 6.48 -20.21 20.19
C LEU A 234 7.93 -20.65 20.39
N ASN A 235 8.88 -19.71 20.49
CA ASN A 235 10.31 -20.02 20.58
C ASN A 235 10.66 -20.90 21.81
N SER A 236 9.90 -20.77 22.90
CA SER A 236 10.09 -21.59 24.11
C SER A 236 9.69 -23.06 23.95
N TYR A 237 8.88 -23.41 22.94
CA TYR A 237 8.36 -24.76 22.70
C TYR A 237 9.10 -25.51 21.58
N LEU A 238 9.99 -24.85 20.83
CA LEU A 238 10.70 -25.45 19.70
C LEU A 238 11.84 -26.37 20.17
N TYR A 239 12.13 -27.41 19.39
CA TYR A 239 13.36 -28.19 19.56
C TYR A 239 14.59 -27.42 19.08
N ASP A 240 15.77 -27.81 19.59
CA ASP A 240 17.03 -27.31 19.06
C ASP A 240 17.22 -27.69 17.59
N LEU A 241 18.04 -26.89 16.93
CA LEU A 241 18.52 -27.09 15.56
C LEU A 241 18.95 -28.54 15.24
N ASN A 242 19.65 -29.18 16.17
CA ASN A 242 20.25 -30.50 15.95
C ASN A 242 19.20 -31.60 15.73
N HIS A 243 18.04 -31.47 16.39
CA HIS A 243 16.94 -32.42 16.22
C HIS A 243 16.15 -32.12 14.95
N THR A 244 15.84 -30.85 14.69
CA THR A 244 14.97 -30.45 13.57
C THR A 244 15.62 -30.55 12.18
N LEU A 245 16.95 -30.49 12.10
CA LEU A 245 17.70 -30.52 10.84
C LEU A 245 18.65 -31.73 10.72
N CYS A 246 18.44 -32.79 11.50
CA CYS A 246 19.33 -33.94 11.54
C CYS A 246 19.51 -34.59 10.14
N ASN A 247 18.41 -34.70 9.39
CA ASN A 247 18.35 -35.32 8.07
C ASN A 247 18.60 -34.35 6.89
N VAL A 248 18.83 -33.07 7.17
CA VAL A 248 19.06 -32.07 6.11
C VAL A 248 20.54 -32.04 5.72
N LYS A 249 20.81 -32.38 4.46
CA LYS A 249 22.17 -32.44 3.88
C LYS A 249 22.50 -31.26 2.95
N ASN A 250 21.50 -30.75 2.22
CA ASN A 250 21.67 -29.69 1.23
C ASN A 250 20.69 -28.55 1.49
N CYS A 251 21.20 -27.30 1.45
CA CYS A 251 20.41 -26.08 1.65
C CYS A 251 20.53 -25.12 0.45
N GLY A 252 19.68 -24.09 0.42
CA GLY A 252 19.76 -23.02 -0.58
C GLY A 252 19.62 -23.52 -2.02
N THR A 253 20.59 -23.22 -2.87
CA THR A 253 20.57 -23.53 -4.31
C THR A 253 20.66 -25.02 -4.63
N LEU A 254 21.17 -25.83 -3.69
CA LEU A 254 21.26 -27.28 -3.84
C LEU A 254 19.95 -27.99 -3.44
N SER A 255 18.96 -27.25 -2.94
CA SER A 255 17.66 -27.81 -2.59
C SER A 255 16.78 -28.03 -3.83
N LYS A 256 16.35 -29.28 -4.05
CA LYS A 256 15.46 -29.67 -5.17
C LYS A 256 14.00 -29.23 -4.97
N ALA A 257 13.59 -28.93 -3.74
CA ALA A 257 12.27 -28.40 -3.38
C ALA A 257 12.37 -27.57 -2.08
N ALA A 258 11.27 -26.94 -1.63
CA ALA A 258 11.25 -26.35 -0.28
C ALA A 258 11.65 -27.41 0.75
N PRO A 259 12.43 -27.07 1.80
CA PRO A 259 12.78 -28.04 2.83
C PRO A 259 11.48 -28.54 3.44
N ARG A 260 11.11 -29.78 3.12
CA ARG A 260 10.23 -30.53 3.98
C ARG A 260 11.09 -30.79 5.21
N LEU A 261 10.84 -30.09 6.31
CA LEU A 261 11.30 -30.54 7.62
C LEU A 261 10.72 -31.95 7.78
N GLN A 262 11.52 -32.95 7.43
CA GLN A 262 11.02 -34.30 7.21
C GLN A 262 10.80 -35.05 8.54
N ASP A 263 11.29 -34.48 9.63
CA ASP A 263 10.99 -34.91 10.97
C ASP A 263 9.64 -34.29 11.38
N ALA A 264 8.64 -35.17 11.55
CA ALA A 264 7.24 -34.89 11.83
C ALA A 264 6.98 -33.96 13.03
N THR A 265 7.98 -33.78 13.92
CA THR A 265 7.82 -33.15 15.22
C THR A 265 8.82 -32.00 15.41
N VAL A 266 8.29 -30.77 15.33
CA VAL A 266 9.09 -29.53 15.45
C VAL A 266 9.14 -29.01 16.90
N ARG A 267 8.24 -29.45 17.77
CA ARG A 267 8.07 -28.94 19.15
C ARG A 267 8.37 -29.97 20.23
N ARG A 268 9.05 -29.53 21.30
CA ARG A 268 9.39 -30.30 22.50
C ARG A 268 8.19 -30.69 23.36
N ALA A 269 7.23 -29.77 23.44
CA ALA A 269 6.06 -29.92 24.28
C ALA A 269 4.85 -29.28 23.61
N LEU A 270 3.68 -29.88 23.81
CA LEU A 270 2.43 -29.32 23.31
C LEU A 270 2.13 -28.00 24.05
N PRO A 271 1.88 -26.89 23.34
CA PRO A 271 1.56 -25.64 23.99
C PRO A 271 0.26 -25.78 24.79
N ARG A 272 0.29 -25.35 26.06
CA ARG A 272 -0.93 -25.34 26.89
C ARG A 272 -1.99 -24.45 26.24
N SER A 273 -3.23 -24.91 26.21
CA SER A 273 -4.38 -24.17 25.66
C SER A 273 -4.49 -22.76 26.23
N ASN A 274 -4.24 -22.58 27.54
CA ASN A 274 -4.30 -21.27 28.19
C ASN A 274 -3.30 -20.26 27.60
N HIS A 275 -2.07 -20.65 27.31
CA HIS A 275 -1.07 -19.73 26.74
C HIS A 275 -1.42 -19.32 25.31
N ARG A 276 -1.95 -20.26 24.51
CA ARG A 276 -2.40 -19.98 23.14
C ARG A 276 -3.56 -19.00 23.12
N ILE A 277 -4.58 -19.24 23.95
CA ILE A 277 -5.77 -18.37 24.05
C ILE A 277 -5.38 -16.97 24.52
N ILE A 278 -4.45 -16.84 25.48
CA ILE A 278 -3.93 -15.53 25.91
C ILE A 278 -3.32 -14.78 24.72
N VAL A 279 -2.44 -15.41 23.94
CA VAL A 279 -1.81 -14.76 22.78
C VAL A 279 -2.85 -14.37 21.71
N GLU A 280 -3.79 -15.26 21.38
CA GLU A 280 -4.88 -14.97 20.45
C GLU A 280 -5.79 -13.83 20.95
N SER A 281 -6.08 -13.76 22.26
CA SER A 281 -6.82 -12.64 22.88
C SER A 281 -6.10 -11.30 22.83
N VAL A 282 -4.79 -11.30 23.00
CA VAL A 282 -4.00 -10.07 22.83
C VAL A 282 -4.02 -9.63 21.36
N LEU A 283 -3.83 -10.56 20.42
CA LEU A 283 -3.90 -10.28 18.99
C LEU A 283 -5.28 -9.72 18.59
N MET A 284 -6.36 -10.31 19.09
CA MET A 284 -7.72 -9.80 18.90
C MET A 284 -7.90 -8.39 19.48
N GLY A 285 -7.45 -8.16 20.71
CA GLY A 285 -7.49 -6.85 21.35
C GLY A 285 -6.75 -5.78 20.54
N THR A 286 -5.58 -6.12 19.99
CA THR A 286 -4.81 -5.21 19.12
C THR A 286 -5.50 -4.96 17.77
N ALA A 287 -6.14 -5.96 17.16
CA ALA A 287 -6.91 -5.80 15.93
C ALA A 287 -8.14 -4.91 16.14
N PHE A 288 -8.86 -5.09 17.25
CA PHE A 288 -10.01 -4.27 17.60
C PHE A 288 -9.59 -2.82 17.92
N PHE A 289 -8.47 -2.63 18.62
CA PHE A 289 -7.89 -1.31 18.85
C PHE A 289 -7.55 -0.62 17.52
N SER A 290 -6.94 -1.33 16.58
CA SER A 290 -6.65 -0.86 15.22
C SER A 290 -7.92 -0.36 14.52
N MET A 291 -8.96 -1.20 14.49
CA MET A 291 -10.27 -0.87 13.90
C MET A 291 -10.90 0.39 14.54
N LEU A 292 -10.80 0.54 15.86
CA LEU A 292 -11.29 1.71 16.58
C LEU A 292 -10.49 2.97 16.24
N MET A 293 -9.17 2.84 16.08
CA MET A 293 -8.30 3.94 15.64
C MET A 293 -8.71 4.44 14.26
N VAL A 294 -9.00 3.55 13.30
CA VAL A 294 -9.58 3.97 12.01
C VAL A 294 -10.87 4.73 12.23
N LEU A 295 -11.83 4.15 12.94
CA LEU A 295 -13.16 4.74 13.05
C LEU A 295 -13.14 6.15 13.65
N ILE A 296 -12.41 6.33 14.76
CA ILE A 296 -12.37 7.57 15.55
C ILE A 296 -11.45 8.60 14.91
N LEU A 297 -10.22 8.20 14.59
CA LEU A 297 -9.17 9.17 14.28
C LEU A 297 -9.11 9.51 12.80
N CYS A 298 -9.72 8.70 11.94
CA CYS A 298 -9.72 9.04 10.53
C CYS A 298 -10.84 9.93 10.04
N GLY A 299 -10.44 11.08 9.51
CA GLY A 299 -11.35 12.03 8.86
C GLY A 299 -11.80 11.57 7.47
N SER A 300 -12.78 12.26 6.90
CA SER A 300 -13.20 12.02 5.52
C SER A 300 -12.11 12.47 4.53
N ALA A 301 -11.59 11.51 3.76
CA ALA A 301 -10.54 11.78 2.77
C ALA A 301 -11.02 12.68 1.63
N TYR A 302 -12.30 12.62 1.31
CA TYR A 302 -12.97 13.41 0.27
C TYR A 302 -13.90 14.43 0.93
N ARG A 303 -14.10 15.59 0.26
CA ARG A 303 -15.23 16.45 0.60
C ARG A 303 -16.53 15.78 0.14
N PRO A 304 -17.65 15.91 0.86
CA PRO A 304 -18.94 15.35 0.44
C PRO A 304 -19.32 15.72 -1.00
N THR A 305 -18.96 16.93 -1.45
CA THR A 305 -19.18 17.38 -2.83
C THR A 305 -18.38 16.59 -3.87
N GLU A 306 -17.11 16.29 -3.60
CA GLU A 306 -16.25 15.48 -4.49
C GLU A 306 -16.72 14.02 -4.52
N GLU A 307 -17.27 13.50 -3.43
CA GLU A 307 -17.80 12.13 -3.34
C GLU A 307 -19.09 11.96 -4.15
N ILE A 308 -19.97 12.97 -4.14
CA ILE A 308 -21.18 13.00 -4.96
C ILE A 308 -20.82 13.07 -6.46
N ASP A 309 -19.83 13.89 -6.83
CA ASP A 309 -19.35 13.98 -8.21
C ASP A 309 -18.78 12.64 -8.70
N LEU A 310 -17.96 11.98 -7.88
CA LEU A 310 -17.38 10.66 -8.18
C LEU A 310 -18.45 9.56 -8.33
N ARG A 311 -19.51 9.61 -7.51
CA ARG A 311 -20.63 8.65 -7.55
C ARG A 311 -21.56 8.89 -8.74
N SER A 312 -21.62 10.11 -9.26
CA SER A 312 -22.43 10.45 -10.45
C SER A 312 -21.87 9.87 -11.75
N ILE A 313 -20.63 9.37 -11.75
CA ILE A 313 -20.03 8.64 -12.87
C ILE A 313 -20.72 7.28 -12.95
N GLY A 314 -21.61 7.09 -13.93
CA GLY A 314 -22.42 5.87 -14.05
C GLY A 314 -21.63 4.56 -13.93
N TRP A 315 -22.19 3.59 -13.19
CA TRP A 315 -21.54 2.33 -12.78
C TRP A 315 -20.93 1.50 -13.91
N GLY A 316 -21.60 1.43 -15.07
CA GLY A 316 -21.07 0.72 -16.24
C GLY A 316 -19.75 1.30 -16.77
N ASN A 317 -19.54 2.60 -16.63
CA ASN A 317 -18.28 3.25 -17.01
C ASN A 317 -17.17 2.98 -15.98
N ILE A 318 -17.51 2.94 -14.68
CA ILE A 318 -16.54 2.67 -13.60
C ILE A 318 -15.86 1.32 -13.82
N PHE A 319 -16.62 0.29 -14.19
CA PHE A 319 -16.07 -1.04 -14.44
C PHE A 319 -15.06 -1.07 -15.60
N GLN A 320 -15.31 -0.31 -16.67
CA GLN A 320 -14.43 -0.29 -17.85
C GLN A 320 -13.19 0.60 -17.68
N LEU A 321 -13.22 1.57 -16.76
CA LEU A 321 -12.17 2.57 -16.60
C LEU A 321 -10.78 1.99 -16.24
N PRO A 322 -10.64 1.03 -15.30
CA PRO A 322 -9.35 0.38 -15.02
C PRO A 322 -8.77 -0.30 -16.27
N PHE A 323 -9.58 -1.04 -17.01
CA PHE A 323 -9.15 -1.71 -18.25
C PHE A 323 -8.73 -0.71 -19.34
N LYS A 324 -9.42 0.43 -19.44
CA LYS A 324 -9.02 1.53 -20.33
C LYS A 324 -7.71 2.17 -19.89
N HIS A 325 -7.46 2.32 -18.58
CA HIS A 325 -6.21 2.85 -18.04
C HIS A 325 -5.02 1.91 -18.27
N MET A 326 -5.22 0.59 -18.32
CA MET A 326 -4.13 -0.35 -18.69
C MET A 326 -3.57 -0.13 -20.10
N ARG A 327 -4.29 0.61 -20.96
CA ARG A 327 -3.79 1.00 -22.29
C ARG A 327 -2.76 2.13 -22.22
N ASP A 328 -2.66 2.86 -21.11
CA ASP A 328 -1.61 3.88 -20.90
C ASP A 328 -0.24 3.20 -21.00
N TYR A 329 0.66 3.79 -21.80
CA TYR A 329 1.98 3.21 -21.97
C TYR A 329 2.77 3.27 -20.66
N ARG A 330 2.56 4.27 -19.79
CA ARG A 330 3.30 4.42 -18.52
C ARG A 330 3.08 3.21 -17.61
N LEU A 331 1.80 2.87 -17.39
CA LEU A 331 1.41 1.70 -16.60
C LEU A 331 1.91 0.40 -17.21
N ARG A 332 1.82 0.25 -18.54
CA ARG A 332 2.27 -0.98 -19.22
C ARG A 332 3.73 -1.32 -18.96
N HIS A 333 4.60 -0.32 -18.95
CA HIS A 333 6.03 -0.54 -18.69
C HIS A 333 6.34 -0.67 -17.18
N LEU A 334 5.41 -0.27 -16.30
CA LEU A 334 5.51 -0.47 -14.85
C LEU A 334 4.96 -1.84 -14.39
N PHE A 335 4.14 -2.53 -15.20
CA PHE A 335 3.60 -3.85 -14.84
C PHE A 335 4.66 -4.88 -14.46
N PRO A 336 5.79 -5.02 -15.18
CA PRO A 336 6.86 -5.94 -14.75
C PRO A 336 7.42 -5.59 -13.38
N PHE A 337 7.50 -4.30 -13.05
CA PHE A 337 7.98 -3.82 -11.75
C PHE A 337 6.96 -4.11 -10.63
N PHE A 338 5.66 -4.01 -10.91
CA PHE A 338 4.60 -4.41 -9.98
C PHE A 338 4.67 -5.91 -9.67
N ILE A 339 4.93 -6.73 -10.70
CA ILE A 339 5.09 -8.17 -10.54
C ILE A 339 6.34 -8.48 -9.69
N TYR A 340 7.47 -7.84 -10.01
CA TYR A 340 8.69 -7.99 -9.25
C TYR A 340 8.52 -7.62 -7.77
N SER A 341 7.79 -6.53 -7.45
CA SER A 341 7.53 -6.14 -6.06
C SER A 341 6.64 -7.14 -5.31
N GLY A 342 5.77 -7.89 -6.00
CA GLY A 342 5.06 -9.02 -5.39
C GLY A 342 6.01 -10.20 -5.11
N PHE A 343 6.88 -10.52 -6.06
CA PHE A 343 7.85 -11.60 -5.93
C PHE A 343 8.88 -11.36 -4.83
N GLU A 344 9.47 -10.16 -4.75
CA GLU A 344 10.51 -9.84 -3.75
C GLU A 344 10.00 -10.01 -2.31
N VAL A 345 8.76 -9.60 -2.03
CA VAL A 345 8.17 -9.61 -0.68
C VAL A 345 7.88 -11.04 -0.26
N LEU A 346 7.31 -11.85 -1.14
CA LEU A 346 7.03 -13.25 -0.80
C LEU A 346 8.30 -14.09 -0.77
N PHE A 347 9.28 -13.77 -1.61
CA PHE A 347 10.59 -14.42 -1.58
C PHE A 347 11.31 -14.21 -0.26
N VAL A 348 11.34 -12.99 0.31
CA VAL A 348 12.00 -12.81 1.61
C VAL A 348 11.28 -13.56 2.73
N CYS A 349 9.94 -13.51 2.76
CA CYS A 349 9.13 -14.14 3.80
C CYS A 349 9.19 -15.68 3.77
N THR A 350 9.20 -16.28 2.57
CA THR A 350 9.09 -17.75 2.42
C THR A 350 10.31 -18.38 1.76
N GLY A 351 10.80 -17.79 0.66
CA GLY A 351 11.95 -18.28 -0.10
C GLY A 351 13.23 -18.22 0.72
N PHE A 352 13.73 -17.03 0.99
CA PHE A 352 14.95 -16.80 1.75
C PHE A 352 14.83 -17.32 3.19
N SER A 353 13.79 -16.91 3.92
CA SER A 353 13.68 -17.22 5.34
C SER A 353 13.58 -18.73 5.64
N LEU A 354 12.82 -19.51 4.86
CA LEU A 354 12.67 -20.95 5.10
C LEU A 354 13.78 -21.80 4.45
N ASN A 355 14.25 -21.44 3.26
CA ASN A 355 15.20 -22.30 2.52
C ASN A 355 16.67 -21.97 2.80
N TYR A 356 17.00 -20.72 3.12
CA TYR A 356 18.35 -20.30 3.49
C TYR A 356 18.47 -20.11 5.00
N GLY A 357 17.52 -19.38 5.61
CA GLY A 357 17.51 -19.11 7.04
C GLY A 357 17.32 -20.36 7.89
N VAL A 358 16.11 -20.95 7.87
CA VAL A 358 15.77 -22.13 8.70
C VAL A 358 16.70 -23.30 8.42
N CYS A 359 17.15 -23.48 7.18
CA CYS A 359 18.05 -24.57 6.80
C CYS A 359 19.45 -24.48 7.44
N ALA A 360 19.94 -23.26 7.70
CA ALA A 360 21.27 -23.04 8.28
C ALA A 360 21.22 -22.90 9.81
N ILE A 361 20.31 -22.06 10.31
CA ILE A 361 20.28 -21.62 11.72
C ILE A 361 18.99 -22.01 12.47
N GLY A 362 18.06 -22.71 11.80
CA GLY A 362 16.89 -23.31 12.45
C GLY A 362 15.69 -22.38 12.60
N LEU A 363 14.59 -22.98 13.06
CA LEU A 363 13.32 -22.26 13.22
C LEU A 363 13.33 -21.29 14.42
N GLU A 364 14.15 -21.57 15.44
CA GLU A 364 14.38 -20.70 16.59
C GLU A 364 14.91 -19.31 16.21
N LYS A 365 15.69 -19.21 15.12
CA LYS A 365 16.27 -17.96 14.65
C LYS A 365 15.48 -17.28 13.52
N LEU A 366 14.43 -17.91 13.02
CA LEU A 366 13.60 -17.41 11.91
C LEU A 366 13.05 -16.00 12.19
N ALA A 367 12.50 -15.78 13.39
CA ALA A 367 11.94 -14.50 13.80
C ALA A 367 12.97 -13.37 13.72
N TYR A 368 14.22 -13.63 14.12
CA TYR A 368 15.29 -12.62 14.07
C TYR A 368 15.68 -12.23 12.65
N ILE A 369 15.60 -13.16 11.67
CA ILE A 369 15.85 -12.84 10.25
C ILE A 369 14.79 -11.86 9.74
N ILE A 370 13.52 -12.15 10.00
CA ILE A 370 12.40 -11.31 9.53
C ILE A 370 12.42 -9.96 10.26
N MET A 371 12.79 -9.93 11.55
CA MET A 371 12.99 -8.67 12.28
C MET A 371 14.16 -7.84 11.72
N ALA A 372 15.28 -8.46 11.38
CA ALA A 372 16.42 -7.77 10.77
C ALA A 372 16.03 -7.12 9.42
N TYR A 373 15.26 -7.84 8.60
CA TYR A 373 14.65 -7.32 7.37
C TYR A 373 13.71 -6.14 7.66
N GLY A 374 12.79 -6.28 8.63
CA GLY A 374 11.81 -5.24 8.96
C GLY A 374 12.46 -3.96 9.50
N PHE A 375 13.45 -4.11 10.39
CA PHE A 375 14.18 -2.98 10.98
C PHE A 375 15.03 -2.26 9.93
N SER A 376 15.77 -3.00 9.09
CA SER A 376 16.56 -2.38 8.03
C SER A 376 15.65 -1.66 7.03
N ALA A 377 14.54 -2.27 6.62
CA ALA A 377 13.59 -1.66 5.71
C ALA A 377 12.93 -0.39 6.30
N ALA A 378 12.59 -0.40 7.59
CA ALA A 378 12.05 0.77 8.28
C ALA A 378 13.09 1.91 8.34
N ALA A 379 14.33 1.61 8.73
CA ALA A 379 15.42 2.60 8.77
C ALA A 379 15.70 3.18 7.37
N CYS A 380 15.75 2.30 6.36
CA CYS A 380 16.05 2.65 4.98
C CYS A 380 14.90 3.32 4.23
N SER A 381 13.68 3.30 4.77
CA SER A 381 12.55 4.03 4.18
C SER A 381 12.81 5.54 4.13
N SER A 382 13.59 6.07 5.08
CA SER A 382 14.05 7.46 5.08
C SER A 382 15.01 7.79 3.91
N LEU A 383 15.78 6.81 3.40
CA LEU A 383 16.65 7.02 2.24
C LEU A 383 15.85 7.35 0.98
N ALA A 384 14.57 6.99 0.91
CA ALA A 384 13.68 7.39 -0.19
C ALA A 384 13.47 8.92 -0.25
N LEU A 385 13.70 9.66 0.84
CA LEU A 385 13.71 11.13 0.84
C LEU A 385 14.81 11.71 -0.06
N SER A 386 15.81 10.90 -0.45
CA SER A 386 16.80 11.29 -1.46
C SER A 386 16.15 11.67 -2.81
N MET A 387 14.93 11.23 -3.10
CA MET A 387 14.12 11.67 -4.26
C MET A 387 13.86 13.18 -4.30
N LEU A 388 14.06 13.89 -3.18
CA LEU A 388 13.96 15.35 -3.11
C LEU A 388 15.14 16.06 -3.76
N ARG A 389 16.32 15.43 -3.75
CA ARG A 389 17.57 16.01 -4.25
C ARG A 389 18.06 15.35 -5.54
N LEU A 390 17.75 14.07 -5.71
CA LEU A 390 18.18 13.26 -6.83
C LEU A 390 17.05 13.08 -7.86
N PRO A 391 17.37 12.79 -9.13
CA PRO A 391 16.35 12.46 -10.11
C PRO A 391 15.53 11.25 -9.65
N ARG A 392 14.23 11.25 -9.97
CA ARG A 392 13.25 10.22 -9.55
C ARG A 392 13.67 8.76 -9.84
N GLN A 393 14.55 8.56 -10.81
CA GLN A 393 15.02 7.25 -11.24
C GLN A 393 16.09 6.66 -10.29
N ALA A 394 16.87 7.50 -9.62
CA ALA A 394 18.05 7.08 -8.88
C ALA A 394 17.73 6.08 -7.74
N PRO A 395 16.80 6.35 -6.80
CA PRO A 395 16.56 5.42 -5.70
C PRO A 395 15.88 4.12 -6.15
N LEU A 396 15.05 4.16 -7.19
CA LEU A 396 14.42 2.97 -7.76
C LEU A 396 15.48 2.03 -8.39
N LEU A 397 16.42 2.60 -9.17
CA LEU A 397 17.50 1.83 -9.77
C LEU A 397 18.51 1.33 -8.73
N ALA A 398 18.75 2.12 -7.67
CA ALA A 398 19.62 1.70 -6.56
C ALA A 398 19.06 0.49 -5.81
N GLY A 399 17.75 0.48 -5.52
CA GLY A 399 17.08 -0.67 -4.90
C GLY A 399 17.11 -1.93 -5.79
N ALA A 400 16.87 -1.76 -7.09
CA ALA A 400 16.97 -2.84 -8.07
C ALA A 400 18.40 -3.39 -8.18
N ALA A 401 19.42 -2.53 -8.19
CA ALA A 401 20.82 -2.93 -8.21
C ALA A 401 21.22 -3.71 -6.95
N ALA A 402 20.78 -3.24 -5.77
CA ALA A 402 21.01 -3.95 -4.52
C ALA A 402 20.42 -5.37 -4.56
N HIS A 403 19.18 -5.52 -5.05
CA HIS A 403 18.56 -6.84 -5.21
C HIS A 403 19.25 -7.71 -6.26
N ALA A 404 19.72 -7.13 -7.37
CA ALA A 404 20.44 -7.88 -8.40
C ALA A 404 21.73 -8.50 -7.83
N ILE A 405 22.52 -7.71 -7.08
CA ILE A 405 23.74 -8.18 -6.42
C ILE A 405 23.43 -9.30 -5.43
N LEU A 406 22.38 -9.14 -4.61
CA LEU A 406 21.97 -10.17 -3.64
C LEU A 406 21.47 -11.44 -4.32
N LEU A 407 20.70 -11.34 -5.40
CA LEU A 407 20.22 -12.49 -6.16
C LEU A 407 21.37 -13.27 -6.79
N ILE A 408 22.36 -12.58 -7.37
CA ILE A 408 23.58 -13.20 -7.89
C ILE A 408 24.36 -13.87 -6.76
N GLY A 409 24.51 -13.19 -5.62
CA GLY A 409 25.12 -13.75 -4.41
C GLY A 409 24.43 -15.03 -3.95
N LEU A 410 23.11 -15.02 -3.83
CA LEU A 410 22.28 -16.18 -3.45
C LEU A 410 22.30 -17.31 -4.49
N PHE A 411 22.65 -17.02 -5.75
CA PHE A 411 22.80 -18.02 -6.80
C PHE A 411 24.16 -18.74 -6.74
N CYS A 412 25.23 -18.00 -6.42
CA CYS A 412 26.57 -18.54 -6.29
C CYS A 412 26.83 -19.18 -4.93
N TRP A 413 26.12 -18.75 -3.89
CA TRP A 413 26.31 -19.20 -2.52
C TRP A 413 25.21 -20.13 -2.04
N ALA A 414 25.61 -21.24 -1.41
CA ALA A 414 24.72 -22.15 -0.70
C ALA A 414 25.23 -22.31 0.75
N PRO A 415 24.41 -21.99 1.77
CA PRO A 415 24.82 -22.18 3.17
C PRO A 415 24.97 -23.68 3.49
N GLN A 416 25.90 -24.00 4.37
CA GLN A 416 25.99 -25.36 4.92
C GLN A 416 24.92 -25.54 6.01
N PRO A 417 24.24 -26.71 6.06
CA PRO A 417 23.27 -26.97 7.12
C PRO A 417 23.98 -27.02 8.47
N ARG A 418 23.32 -26.50 9.51
CA ARG A 418 23.78 -26.53 10.91
C ARG A 418 25.06 -25.74 11.23
N ASP A 419 25.50 -24.85 10.35
CA ASP A 419 26.64 -23.99 10.60
C ASP A 419 26.21 -22.61 11.17
N GLN A 420 26.32 -22.46 12.49
CA GLN A 420 26.01 -21.20 13.17
C GLN A 420 27.00 -20.07 12.86
N ALA A 421 28.21 -20.37 12.37
CA ALA A 421 29.20 -19.35 12.02
C ALA A 421 28.74 -18.46 10.85
N GLN A 422 27.80 -18.95 10.03
CA GLN A 422 27.24 -18.24 8.88
C GLN A 422 26.01 -17.36 9.22
N ALA A 423 25.55 -17.38 10.49
CA ALA A 423 24.46 -16.52 10.95
C ALA A 423 24.62 -15.01 10.63
N PRO A 424 25.78 -14.36 10.87
CA PRO A 424 25.93 -12.93 10.55
C PRO A 424 25.76 -12.63 9.06
N LEU A 425 26.19 -13.54 8.17
CA LEU A 425 26.01 -13.38 6.73
C LEU A 425 24.53 -13.42 6.34
N LEU A 426 23.73 -14.31 6.93
CA LEU A 426 22.29 -14.39 6.69
C LEU A 426 21.57 -13.13 7.17
N TYR A 427 21.93 -12.59 8.34
CA TYR A 427 21.36 -11.33 8.83
C TYR A 427 21.76 -10.14 7.95
N LEU A 428 23.01 -10.12 7.45
CA LEU A 428 23.47 -9.09 6.53
C LEU A 428 22.69 -9.13 5.21
N VAL A 429 22.50 -10.32 4.63
CA VAL A 429 21.69 -10.49 3.41
C VAL A 429 20.23 -10.06 3.66
N ALA A 430 19.63 -10.43 4.79
CA ALA A 430 18.29 -10.01 5.17
C ALA A 430 18.18 -8.47 5.28
N ALA A 431 19.18 -7.85 5.92
CA ALA A 431 19.24 -6.40 6.11
C ALA A 431 19.37 -5.66 4.78
N LEU A 432 20.29 -6.09 3.90
CA LEU A 432 20.47 -5.52 2.56
C LEU A 432 19.25 -5.75 1.66
N TRP A 433 18.57 -6.89 1.80
CA TRP A 433 17.32 -7.15 1.11
C TRP A 433 16.22 -6.17 1.54
N GLY A 434 16.16 -5.87 2.85
CA GLY A 434 15.27 -4.87 3.42
C GLY A 434 15.55 -3.45 2.92
N LEU A 435 16.82 -3.06 2.80
CA LEU A 435 17.22 -1.80 2.15
C LEU A 435 16.68 -1.70 0.72
N GLY A 436 16.92 -2.71 -0.12
CA GLY A 436 16.44 -2.71 -1.49
C GLY A 436 14.91 -2.72 -1.60
N SER A 437 14.24 -3.46 -0.70
CA SER A 437 12.77 -3.54 -0.67
C SER A 437 12.13 -2.20 -0.29
N ALA A 438 12.69 -1.52 0.72
CA ALA A 438 12.22 -0.22 1.15
C ALA A 438 12.36 0.83 0.04
N LEU A 439 13.51 0.86 -0.64
CA LEU A 439 13.73 1.76 -1.77
C LEU A 439 12.78 1.46 -2.93
N ASN A 440 12.72 0.20 -3.39
CA ASN A 440 11.87 -0.18 -4.52
C ASN A 440 10.39 0.13 -4.26
N LYS A 441 9.87 -0.29 -3.11
CA LYS A 441 8.44 -0.17 -2.79
C LYS A 441 8.03 1.28 -2.54
N THR A 442 8.84 2.03 -1.79
CA THR A 442 8.57 3.45 -1.50
C THR A 442 8.69 4.30 -2.76
N SER A 443 9.74 4.09 -3.56
CA SER A 443 9.94 4.83 -4.81
C SER A 443 8.85 4.54 -5.83
N LEU A 444 8.37 3.29 -5.94
CA LEU A 444 7.29 2.91 -6.84
C LEU A 444 5.94 3.56 -6.48
N SER A 445 5.58 3.55 -5.20
CA SER A 445 4.36 4.23 -4.72
C SER A 445 4.44 5.75 -4.93
N THR A 446 5.60 6.33 -4.61
CA THR A 446 5.86 7.76 -4.79
C THR A 446 5.81 8.16 -6.27
N LEU A 447 6.40 7.35 -7.15
CA LEU A 447 6.36 7.54 -8.60
C LEU A 447 4.91 7.56 -9.11
N LEU A 448 4.07 6.61 -8.67
CA LEU A 448 2.66 6.56 -9.05
C LEU A 448 1.90 7.82 -8.58
N GLY A 449 2.14 8.27 -7.35
CA GLY A 449 1.56 9.50 -6.81
C GLY A 449 1.99 10.76 -7.58
N MET A 450 3.24 10.83 -8.04
CA MET A 450 3.74 11.95 -8.84
C MET A 450 3.23 11.94 -10.29
N LEU A 451 3.14 10.76 -10.93
CA LEU A 451 2.72 10.62 -12.33
C LEU A 451 1.22 10.86 -12.54
N TYR A 452 0.41 10.59 -11.53
CA TYR A 452 -1.05 10.70 -11.57
C TYR A 452 -1.53 11.66 -10.47
N GLN A 453 -1.51 12.95 -10.79
CA GLN A 453 -1.98 14.00 -9.88
C GLN A 453 -3.51 14.10 -9.84
N ASP A 454 -4.18 13.65 -10.90
CA ASP A 454 -5.61 13.76 -11.05
C ASP A 454 -6.36 12.92 -10.01
N LYS A 455 -7.22 13.63 -9.31
CA LYS A 455 -7.99 13.15 -8.17
C LYS A 455 -8.68 11.81 -8.45
N GLU A 456 -9.50 11.80 -9.49
CA GLU A 456 -10.38 10.68 -9.84
C GLU A 456 -9.65 9.45 -10.39
N ARG A 457 -8.34 9.58 -10.69
CA ARG A 457 -7.53 8.57 -11.36
C ARG A 457 -6.65 7.78 -10.40
N GLN A 458 -6.29 8.37 -9.26
CA GLN A 458 -5.41 7.73 -8.28
C GLN A 458 -6.00 6.41 -7.78
N ASP A 459 -7.30 6.37 -7.50
CA ASP A 459 -8.04 5.17 -7.10
C ASP A 459 -7.80 4.00 -8.08
N PHE A 460 -7.91 4.26 -9.39
CA PHE A 460 -7.74 3.24 -10.42
C PHE A 460 -6.28 2.79 -10.54
N VAL A 461 -5.34 3.73 -10.49
CA VAL A 461 -3.91 3.45 -10.64
C VAL A 461 -3.40 2.60 -9.48
N PHE A 462 -3.74 2.95 -8.23
CA PHE A 462 -3.39 2.15 -7.06
C PHE A 462 -4.09 0.79 -7.07
N THR A 463 -5.33 0.71 -7.55
CA THR A 463 -6.02 -0.58 -7.72
C THR A 463 -5.29 -1.49 -8.72
N ILE A 464 -4.87 -0.96 -9.88
CA ILE A 464 -4.12 -1.71 -10.88
C ILE A 464 -2.77 -2.18 -10.32
N TYR A 465 -2.05 -1.29 -9.62
CA TYR A 465 -0.78 -1.63 -8.97
C TYR A 465 -0.92 -2.81 -8.02
N HIS A 466 -1.84 -2.73 -7.06
CA HIS A 466 -2.01 -3.78 -6.06
C HIS A 466 -2.63 -5.06 -6.61
N TRP A 467 -3.43 -4.98 -7.67
CA TRP A 467 -3.93 -6.17 -8.36
C TRP A 467 -2.80 -6.95 -9.06
N TRP A 468 -1.89 -6.27 -9.77
CA TRP A 468 -0.71 -6.92 -10.35
C TRP A 468 0.21 -7.52 -9.28
N GLN A 469 0.37 -6.84 -8.15
CA GLN A 469 1.12 -7.36 -7.01
C GLN A 469 0.46 -8.62 -6.42
N ALA A 470 -0.87 -8.65 -6.33
CA ALA A 470 -1.61 -9.83 -5.87
C ALA A 470 -1.53 -11.00 -6.86
N LEU A 471 -1.59 -10.72 -8.17
CA LEU A 471 -1.36 -11.72 -9.21
C LEU A 471 0.04 -12.33 -9.11
N ALA A 472 1.05 -11.52 -8.81
CA ALA A 472 2.40 -12.00 -8.57
C ALA A 472 2.49 -12.90 -7.33
N ILE A 473 1.84 -12.54 -6.22
CA ILE A 473 1.76 -13.40 -5.03
C ILE A 473 1.10 -14.75 -5.38
N PHE A 474 0.03 -14.74 -6.18
CA PHE A 474 -0.62 -15.95 -6.67
C PHE A 474 0.31 -16.82 -7.55
N VAL A 475 1.06 -16.23 -8.47
CA VAL A 475 2.06 -16.95 -9.28
C VAL A 475 3.13 -17.60 -8.38
N VAL A 476 3.55 -16.92 -7.32
CA VAL A 476 4.52 -17.49 -6.38
C VAL A 476 3.95 -18.69 -5.61
N TYR A 477 2.67 -18.64 -5.29
CA TYR A 477 1.96 -19.77 -4.68
C TYR A 477 1.93 -21.00 -5.61
N LEU A 478 1.62 -20.81 -6.91
CA LEU A 478 1.55 -21.90 -7.89
C LEU A 478 2.88 -22.65 -8.06
N TRP A 479 3.99 -21.92 -8.01
CA TRP A 479 5.32 -22.50 -8.25
C TRP A 479 6.10 -22.83 -6.97
N SER A 480 5.41 -22.90 -5.82
CA SER A 480 6.01 -23.18 -4.52
C SER A 480 6.85 -24.46 -4.50
N GLY A 481 6.52 -25.46 -5.34
CA GLY A 481 7.25 -26.71 -5.50
C GLY A 481 8.51 -26.65 -6.39
N LEU A 482 8.77 -25.54 -7.09
CA LEU A 482 9.95 -25.43 -7.97
C LEU A 482 11.28 -25.46 -7.19
N PRO A 483 12.37 -25.97 -7.81
CA PRO A 483 13.70 -25.93 -7.21
C PRO A 483 14.17 -24.49 -7.00
N MET A 484 15.01 -24.26 -5.99
CA MET A 484 15.43 -22.90 -5.62
C MET A 484 16.15 -22.17 -6.76
N LYS A 485 16.98 -22.88 -7.54
CA LYS A 485 17.67 -22.31 -8.72
C LYS A 485 16.69 -21.73 -9.74
N ALA A 486 15.55 -22.41 -9.98
CA ALA A 486 14.52 -21.90 -10.89
C ALA A 486 13.85 -20.65 -10.32
N LYS A 487 13.51 -20.65 -9.02
CA LYS A 487 12.92 -19.48 -8.35
C LYS A 487 13.83 -18.24 -8.46
N LEU A 488 15.11 -18.40 -8.15
CA LEU A 488 16.10 -17.32 -8.27
C LEU A 488 16.28 -16.83 -9.72
N SER A 489 16.33 -17.76 -10.68
CA SER A 489 16.45 -17.43 -12.10
C SER A 489 15.26 -16.61 -12.59
N ILE A 490 14.03 -17.03 -12.23
CA ILE A 490 12.82 -16.29 -12.62
C ILE A 490 12.82 -14.89 -11.99
N MET A 491 13.19 -14.78 -10.71
CA MET A 491 13.29 -13.48 -10.05
C MET A 491 14.29 -12.55 -10.73
N LEU A 492 15.50 -13.04 -11.03
CA LEU A 492 16.53 -12.25 -11.70
C LEU A 492 16.08 -11.81 -13.11
N LEU A 493 15.47 -12.71 -13.89
CA LEU A 493 14.92 -12.37 -15.21
C LEU A 493 13.83 -11.31 -15.11
N THR A 494 12.92 -11.42 -14.14
CA THR A 494 11.88 -10.41 -13.94
C THR A 494 12.43 -9.06 -13.47
N LEU A 495 13.50 -9.06 -12.67
CA LEU A 495 14.18 -7.84 -12.22
C LEU A 495 14.83 -7.11 -13.41
N VAL A 496 15.56 -7.84 -14.25
CA VAL A 496 16.19 -7.28 -15.45
C VAL A 496 15.12 -6.73 -16.40
N ALA A 497 14.05 -7.50 -16.64
CA ALA A 497 12.93 -7.05 -17.45
C ALA A 497 12.27 -5.79 -16.89
N SER A 498 12.10 -5.69 -15.56
CA SER A 498 11.50 -4.52 -14.92
C SER A 498 12.38 -3.27 -14.98
N VAL A 499 13.70 -3.42 -14.87
CA VAL A 499 14.64 -2.30 -15.01
C VAL A 499 14.66 -1.80 -16.45
N LEU A 500 14.76 -2.70 -17.44
CA LEU A 500 14.75 -2.34 -18.85
C LEU A 500 13.43 -1.68 -19.26
N SER A 501 12.29 -2.21 -18.81
CA SER A 501 10.98 -1.61 -19.10
C SER A 501 10.83 -0.23 -18.48
N TYR A 502 11.33 -0.04 -17.25
CA TYR A 502 11.32 1.26 -16.56
C TYR A 502 12.20 2.29 -17.27
N LEU A 503 13.44 1.94 -17.62
CA LEU A 503 14.34 2.83 -18.35
C LEU A 503 13.76 3.24 -19.71
N TRP A 504 13.12 2.30 -20.41
CA TRP A 504 12.46 2.59 -21.67
C TRP A 504 11.25 3.53 -21.51
N MET A 505 10.50 3.39 -20.42
CA MET A 505 9.41 4.31 -20.08
C MET A 505 9.94 5.73 -19.86
N GLU A 506 10.99 5.87 -19.06
CA GLU A 506 11.66 7.15 -18.80
C GLU A 506 12.19 7.80 -20.08
N HIS A 507 12.81 7.01 -20.97
CA HIS A 507 13.27 7.48 -22.28
C HIS A 507 12.12 8.01 -23.15
N LYS A 508 10.96 7.34 -23.14
CA LYS A 508 9.76 7.81 -23.84
C LYS A 508 9.17 9.08 -23.22
N LEU A 509 9.26 9.22 -21.90
CA LEU A 509 8.82 10.45 -21.22
C LEU A 509 9.73 11.63 -21.59
N ALA A 510 11.05 11.40 -21.65
CA ALA A 510 12.01 12.41 -22.08
C ALA A 510 11.79 12.85 -23.53
N ARG A 511 11.35 11.94 -24.41
CA ARG A 511 10.96 12.25 -25.80
C ARG A 511 9.55 12.85 -25.94
N HIS A 512 8.88 13.19 -24.85
CA HIS A 512 7.53 13.76 -24.83
C HIS A 512 6.51 12.99 -25.70
N VAL A 513 6.62 11.66 -25.75
CA VAL A 513 5.67 10.83 -26.51
C VAL A 513 4.29 10.94 -25.87
N LEU A 514 3.29 11.30 -26.68
CA LEU A 514 1.91 11.46 -26.24
C LEU A 514 1.38 10.17 -25.59
N TYR A 515 0.87 10.31 -24.36
CA TYR A 515 0.21 9.22 -23.65
C TYR A 515 -1.31 9.29 -23.86
N ARG A 516 -1.93 8.14 -24.12
CA ARG A 516 -3.38 8.05 -24.28
C ARG A 516 -4.05 7.90 -22.91
N VAL A 517 -4.51 9.00 -22.36
CA VAL A 517 -5.34 9.03 -21.17
C VAL A 517 -6.81 8.80 -21.55
N PRO A 518 -7.54 7.87 -20.92
CA PRO A 518 -8.97 7.75 -21.15
C PRO A 518 -9.69 9.01 -20.65
N LYS A 519 -10.54 9.60 -21.49
CA LYS A 519 -11.44 10.69 -21.08
C LYS A 519 -12.44 10.13 -20.07
N ILE A 520 -12.45 10.68 -18.86
CA ILE A 520 -13.50 10.39 -17.88
C ILE A 520 -14.73 11.21 -18.31
N PRO A 521 -15.90 10.60 -18.49
CA PRO A 521 -17.11 11.34 -18.80
C PRO A 521 -17.39 12.31 -17.63
N LYS A 522 -17.65 13.58 -17.97
CA LYS A 522 -17.98 14.59 -16.95
C LYS A 522 -19.19 14.12 -16.13
N PRO A 523 -19.21 14.40 -14.81
CA PRO A 523 -20.36 14.09 -13.98
C PRO A 523 -21.64 14.66 -14.62
N ARG A 524 -22.71 13.85 -14.65
CA ARG A 524 -23.98 14.25 -15.32
C ARG A 524 -24.69 15.39 -14.60
N HIS A 525 -24.32 15.68 -13.34
CA HIS A 525 -24.90 16.77 -12.58
C HIS A 525 -24.06 18.04 -12.74
N LYS A 526 -24.57 19.01 -13.52
CA LYS A 526 -24.26 20.42 -13.22
C LYS A 526 -24.93 20.70 -11.88
N VAL A 527 -24.16 20.79 -10.81
CA VAL A 527 -24.65 21.42 -9.57
C VAL A 527 -24.96 22.87 -9.97
N ARG A 528 -26.25 23.23 -10.08
CA ARG A 528 -26.67 24.63 -10.03
C ARG A 528 -26.00 25.18 -8.76
N GLY A 529 -25.08 26.12 -8.94
CA GLY A 529 -24.19 26.56 -7.88
C GLY A 529 -24.96 26.91 -6.61
N TYR A 530 -24.39 26.56 -5.46
CA TYR A 530 -24.78 27.12 -4.19
C TYR A 530 -24.46 28.62 -4.20
N ARG A 531 -25.32 29.41 -4.82
CA ARG A 531 -25.38 30.87 -4.75
C ARG A 531 -26.05 31.24 -3.43
N TYR A 532 -25.35 31.05 -2.31
CA TYR A 532 -25.86 31.49 -0.99
C TYR A 532 -24.79 32.17 -0.12
N LEU A 533 -23.70 32.69 -0.70
CA LEU A 533 -22.70 33.46 0.07
C LEU A 533 -22.22 34.77 -0.59
N GLU A 534 -22.85 35.21 -1.68
CA GLU A 534 -22.51 36.50 -2.35
C GLU A 534 -23.72 37.46 -2.43
N ALA A 535 -24.66 37.34 -1.50
CA ALA A 535 -25.82 38.24 -1.45
C ALA A 535 -26.08 38.76 -0.03
N GLU A 536 -25.02 39.22 0.65
CA GLU A 536 -25.13 40.18 1.76
C GLU A 536 -23.89 41.10 1.76
N ASN A 537 -23.65 41.79 0.64
CA ASN A 537 -22.85 43.02 0.66
C ASN A 537 -23.07 43.83 -0.63
N SER A 538 -24.26 44.41 -0.76
CA SER A 538 -24.49 45.55 -1.66
C SER A 538 -25.86 46.14 -1.34
N ASP A 539 -25.85 47.15 -0.48
CA ASP A 539 -26.86 48.20 -0.51
C ASP A 539 -26.85 48.84 -1.91
N GLU A 540 -27.98 48.82 -2.62
CA GLU A 540 -28.56 49.99 -3.32
C GLU A 540 -29.82 49.62 -4.13
N THR A 541 -30.95 50.17 -3.63
CA THR A 541 -32.08 50.81 -4.35
C THR A 541 -32.58 50.29 -5.70
N GLY A 542 -33.88 49.94 -5.75
CA GLY A 542 -34.78 50.49 -6.78
C GLY A 542 -35.63 49.51 -7.63
N SER A 543 -36.94 49.62 -7.41
CA SER A 543 -38.10 49.32 -8.28
C SER A 543 -38.53 47.88 -8.59
N GLU A 544 -39.75 47.62 -8.12
CA GLU A 544 -40.79 46.65 -8.44
C GLU A 544 -40.97 46.34 -9.94
N GLY A 545 -41.51 45.15 -10.24
CA GLY A 545 -42.10 44.85 -11.56
C GLY A 545 -42.22 43.35 -11.86
N GLU A 546 -43.37 42.78 -11.50
CA GLU A 546 -43.82 41.41 -11.73
C GLU A 546 -43.82 40.98 -13.21
N SER A 547 -43.53 39.71 -13.50
CA SER A 547 -44.55 38.71 -13.90
C SER A 547 -43.92 37.53 -14.65
N GLU A 548 -44.15 36.34 -14.08
CA GLU A 548 -44.00 35.05 -14.71
C GLU A 548 -45.09 34.86 -15.78
N GLN A 549 -44.74 34.25 -16.92
CA GLN A 549 -45.66 33.41 -17.67
C GLN A 549 -44.89 32.41 -18.53
N ASP A 550 -44.86 31.17 -18.04
CA ASP A 550 -44.63 29.98 -18.84
C ASP A 550 -45.81 29.78 -19.82
N SER A 551 -45.51 29.45 -21.07
CA SER A 551 -46.42 28.64 -21.90
C SER A 551 -45.66 27.82 -22.94
N ASP A 552 -45.91 26.52 -22.88
CA ASP A 552 -45.53 25.47 -23.81
C ASP A 552 -46.02 25.74 -25.24
N GLY A 553 -45.28 25.25 -26.23
CA GLY A 553 -45.74 25.22 -27.63
C GLY A 553 -44.76 24.54 -28.58
N SER A 554 -45.00 23.25 -28.80
CA SER A 554 -44.33 22.39 -29.80
C SER A 554 -44.97 22.55 -31.18
N GLN A 555 -44.16 22.48 -32.26
CA GLN A 555 -44.42 21.96 -33.63
C GLN A 555 -43.33 22.50 -34.58
N GLU A 556 -42.45 21.65 -35.12
CA GLU A 556 -42.58 20.82 -36.35
C GLU A 556 -42.31 21.57 -37.67
N GLU A 557 -41.57 20.85 -38.52
CA GLU A 557 -40.79 21.25 -39.70
C GLU A 557 -41.64 21.72 -40.90
N GLN A 558 -41.10 22.67 -41.69
CA GLN A 558 -41.25 22.71 -43.15
C GLN A 558 -40.05 23.42 -43.81
N ALA A 559 -39.47 22.77 -44.83
CA ALA A 559 -38.31 23.19 -45.62
C ALA A 559 -38.71 24.19 -46.74
N GLY A 560 -38.09 25.37 -46.86
CA GLY A 560 -36.92 25.70 -47.72
C GLY A 560 -37.33 26.69 -48.84
N PRO A 561 -36.43 27.33 -49.63
CA PRO A 561 -35.00 27.56 -49.46
C PRO A 561 -34.57 29.05 -49.60
N GLY A 562 -33.42 29.44 -49.03
CA GLY A 562 -32.70 30.66 -49.44
C GLY A 562 -31.91 31.35 -48.33
N GLY A 563 -30.59 31.51 -48.53
CA GLY A 563 -29.79 32.53 -47.84
C GLY A 563 -28.76 32.02 -46.82
N GLN A 564 -27.50 31.96 -47.27
CA GLN A 564 -26.22 31.99 -46.54
C GLN A 564 -26.25 32.10 -44.98
N ARG A 565 -25.61 31.13 -44.29
CA ARG A 565 -24.80 31.41 -43.08
C ARG A 565 -23.91 30.25 -42.62
N HIS A 566 -22.64 30.61 -42.38
CA HIS A 566 -21.60 30.06 -41.50
C HIS A 566 -21.57 28.56 -41.10
N LYS A 567 -20.52 27.88 -41.57
CA LYS A 567 -19.94 26.68 -40.97
C LYS A 567 -19.35 26.98 -39.57
N PRO A 568 -19.55 26.16 -38.54
CA PRO A 568 -18.84 26.30 -37.28
C PRO A 568 -17.40 25.77 -37.43
N LYS A 569 -16.43 26.63 -37.10
CA LYS A 569 -15.00 26.32 -37.07
C LYS A 569 -14.68 25.27 -36.00
N CYS A 570 -13.81 24.32 -36.37
CA CYS A 570 -13.04 23.52 -35.42
C CYS A 570 -12.21 24.46 -34.53
N ALA A 571 -12.29 24.28 -33.20
CA ALA A 571 -11.40 24.91 -32.24
C ALA A 571 -10.47 23.84 -31.67
N TYR A 572 -9.35 23.60 -32.35
CA TYR A 572 -8.17 22.95 -31.79
C TYR A 572 -6.95 23.76 -32.24
N GLU A 573 -6.79 24.93 -31.66
CA GLU A 573 -5.57 25.74 -31.75
C GLU A 573 -5.58 26.72 -30.57
N GLN A 574 -5.22 26.19 -29.40
CA GLN A 574 -4.70 26.97 -28.29
C GLN A 574 -3.78 26.07 -27.49
N ALA A 575 -2.67 25.73 -28.16
CA ALA A 575 -1.48 25.19 -27.55
C ALA A 575 -0.31 25.81 -28.32
N LEU A 576 0.49 26.59 -27.60
CA LEU A 576 1.75 27.28 -27.99
C LEU A 576 1.61 28.79 -28.22
N GLY A 577 2.48 29.52 -27.53
CA GLY A 577 2.53 30.97 -27.31
C GLY A 577 2.73 31.17 -25.80
N GLU A 578 3.86 31.62 -25.27
CA GLU A 578 4.89 32.51 -25.84
C GLU A 578 6.30 32.10 -25.36
N GLU A 579 7.25 32.00 -26.30
CA GLU A 579 8.67 32.23 -26.06
C GLU A 579 8.93 33.69 -26.42
N ASP A 580 9.46 34.46 -25.48
CA ASP A 580 9.90 35.84 -25.68
C ASP A 580 11.10 35.88 -26.65
N GLY A 581 10.95 36.65 -27.72
CA GLY A 581 12.00 37.00 -28.67
C GLY A 581 11.69 38.35 -29.30
N GLU A 582 12.03 39.44 -28.61
CA GLU A 582 12.07 40.79 -29.19
C GLU A 582 13.25 40.92 -30.16
N ASN A 583 12.94 41.36 -31.38
CA ASN A 583 13.87 41.71 -32.44
C ASN A 583 13.97 43.24 -32.55
N VAL A 584 15.21 43.74 -32.44
CA VAL A 584 15.88 44.77 -33.25
C VAL A 584 15.18 46.12 -33.50
N GLY A 585 15.83 47.16 -33.01
CA GLY A 585 15.94 48.50 -33.59
C GLY A 585 17.35 49.04 -33.35
#